data_AF-A0A9X9X018-F1
#
_entry.id   AF-A0A9X9X018-F1
#
_cell.length_a   1.000
_cell.length_b   1.000
_cell.length_c   1.000
_cell.angle_alpha   90.00
_cell.angle_beta   90.00
_cell.angle_gamma   90.00
#
_symmetry.space_group_name_H-M   'P 1'
#
loop_
_entity.id
_entity.type
_entity.pdbx_description
1 polymer ?
#
loop_
_entity_poly.entity_id
_entity_poly.type
_entity_poly.pdbx_seq_one_letter_code
_entity_poly.pdbx_strand_id
1 'polypeptide(L)' 'VVVSAEPVRGRCPGSAVVDRFAVWRNGPHAVWLEADGARVVSDRAWRGARPWVPPVPEPRGRADLPPAPVE' A
#
# COMPACT_ATOMS: atom_id res chain seq x y z
N VAL A 1 2.50 -14.89 1.87
CA VAL A 1 2.41 -13.42 2.04
C VAL A 1 3.77 -12.90 2.41
N VAL A 2 4.18 -11.76 1.86
CA VAL A 2 5.37 -11.04 2.29
C VAL A 2 4.93 -9.83 3.09
N VAL A 3 5.43 -9.69 4.31
CA VAL A 3 5.22 -8.51 5.16
C VAL A 3 6.56 -7.83 5.34
N SER A 4 6.62 -6.52 5.06
CA SER A 4 7.87 -5.75 5.08
C SER A 4 7.65 -4.33 5.58
N ALA A 5 8.52 -3.85 6.46
CA ALA A 5 8.55 -2.44 6.82
C ALA A 5 9.07 -1.55 5.68
N GLU A 6 9.86 -2.13 4.77
CA GLU A 6 10.45 -1.44 3.62
C GLU A 6 9.71 -1.75 2.31
N PRO A 7 9.80 -0.86 1.29
CA PRO A 7 9.19 -1.11 -0.02
C PRO A 7 9.76 -2.37 -0.67
N VAL A 8 8.87 -3.28 -1.08
CA VAL A 8 9.28 -4.50 -1.78
C VAL A 8 9.34 -4.24 -3.28
N ARG A 9 10.53 -4.35 -3.87
CA ARG A 9 10.77 -4.08 -5.31
C ARG A 9 10.77 -5.37 -6.13
N GLY A 10 9.59 -5.88 -6.49
CA GLY A 10 9.43 -6.96 -7.47
C GLY A 10 10.01 -8.33 -7.08
N ARG A 11 10.26 -8.58 -5.78
CA ARG A 11 10.70 -9.88 -5.27
C ARG A 11 9.49 -10.72 -4.85
N CYS A 12 9.66 -12.06 -4.81
CA CYS A 12 8.63 -13.03 -4.41
C CYS A 12 7.36 -13.00 -5.30
N PRO A 13 7.49 -13.35 -6.59
CA PRO A 13 6.36 -13.42 -7.51
C PRO A 13 5.28 -14.39 -7.01
N GLY A 14 4.01 -14.03 -7.21
CA GLY A 14 2.86 -14.82 -6.77
C GLY A 14 2.50 -14.65 -5.29
N SER A 15 3.29 -13.91 -4.50
CA SER A 15 2.96 -13.61 -3.11
C SER A 15 2.13 -12.33 -2.98
N ALA A 16 1.15 -12.32 -2.08
CA ALA A 16 0.54 -11.08 -1.62
C ALA A 16 1.56 -10.28 -0.80
N VAL A 17 1.76 -9.01 -1.13
CA VAL A 17 2.74 -8.11 -0.48
C VAL A 17 2.01 -7.08 0.38
N VAL A 18 2.36 -7.04 1.67
CA VAL A 18 1.98 -5.99 2.62
C VAL A 18 3.25 -5.25 3.02
N ASP A 19 3.57 -4.18 2.30
CA ASP A 19 4.68 -3.29 2.61
C ASP A 19 4.19 -1.95 3.19
N ARG A 20 5.13 -1.04 3.52
CA ARG A 20 4.77 0.29 4.05
C ARG A 20 3.83 1.07 3.14
N PHE A 21 3.91 0.88 1.82
CA PHE A 21 3.04 1.60 0.91
C PHE A 21 1.67 0.94 0.78
N ALA A 22 1.57 -0.40 0.91
CA ALA A 22 0.29 -1.09 1.02
C ALA A 22 -0.50 -0.55 2.22
N VAL A 23 0.13 -0.43 3.38
CA VAL A 23 -0.49 0.12 4.59
C VAL A 23 -0.85 1.59 4.42
N TRP A 24 0.03 2.41 3.85
CA TRP A 24 -0.26 3.82 3.58
C TRP A 24 -1.48 4.01 2.66
N ARG A 25 -1.62 3.21 1.60
CA ARG A 25 -2.74 3.33 0.65
C ARG A 25 -4.05 2.75 1.20
N ASN A 26 -3.99 1.60 1.85
CA ASN A 26 -5.16 0.76 2.15
C ASN A 26 -5.47 0.60 3.64
N GLY A 27 -4.66 1.16 4.53
CA GLY A 27 -4.81 1.04 5.98
C GLY A 27 -4.29 -0.29 6.54
N PRO A 28 -4.65 -0.64 7.78
CA PRO A 28 -4.31 -1.92 8.41
C PRO A 28 -4.75 -3.12 7.57
N HIS A 29 -3.98 -4.21 7.62
CA HIS A 29 -4.30 -5.47 6.94
C HIS A 29 -4.43 -6.60 7.96
N ALA A 30 -5.47 -7.42 7.80
CA ALA A 30 -5.59 -8.70 8.47
C ALA A 30 -5.17 -9.81 7.51
N VAL A 31 -4.36 -10.75 8.00
CA VAL A 31 -3.82 -11.87 7.23
C VAL A 31 -4.19 -13.16 7.92
N TRP A 32 -4.83 -14.06 7.18
CA TRP A 32 -5.10 -15.44 7.60
C TRP A 32 -4.29 -16.37 6.70
N LEU A 33 -3.62 -17.34 7.33
CA LEU A 33 -2.92 -18.41 6.62
C LEU A 33 -3.85 -19.62 6.60
N GLU A 34 -4.37 -19.94 5.43
CA GLU A 34 -5.33 -21.01 5.19
C GLU A 34 -4.62 -22.12 4.38
N ALA A 35 -5.26 -23.29 4.25
CA ALA A 35 -4.63 -24.47 3.63
C ALA A 35 -4.36 -24.31 2.13
N ASP A 36 -5.19 -23.51 1.44
CA ASP A 36 -5.17 -23.24 0.01
C ASP A 36 -4.43 -21.95 -0.35
N GLY A 37 -4.10 -21.13 0.64
CA GLY A 37 -3.40 -19.87 0.43
C GLY A 37 -3.57 -18.92 1.59
N ALA A 38 -3.15 -17.68 1.36
CA ALA A 38 -3.33 -16.64 2.36
C ALA A 38 -4.44 -15.69 1.94
N ARG A 39 -5.40 -15.49 2.85
CA ARG A 39 -6.44 -14.48 2.70
C ARG A 39 -5.96 -13.18 3.34
N VAL A 40 -6.01 -12.09 2.58
CA VAL A 40 -5.56 -10.77 3.03
C VAL A 40 -6.71 -9.77 2.83
N VAL A 41 -7.10 -9.07 3.89
CA VAL A 41 -8.15 -8.05 3.84
C VAL A 41 -7.63 -6.76 4.47
N SER A 42 -7.75 -5.65 3.75
CA SER A 42 -7.40 -4.32 4.26
C SER A 42 -8.60 -3.60 4.87
N ASP A 43 -8.36 -2.65 5.77
CA ASP A 43 -9.39 -1.77 6.34
C ASP A 43 -10.16 -1.04 5.22
N ARG A 44 -9.47 -0.52 4.21
CA ARG A 44 -10.12 0.10 3.04
C ARG A 44 -11.05 -0.88 2.32
N ALA A 45 -10.59 -2.11 2.05
CA ALA A 45 -11.40 -3.12 1.38
C ALA A 45 -12.66 -3.48 2.21
N TRP A 46 -12.51 -3.60 3.53
CA TRP A 46 -13.61 -3.87 4.44
C TRP A 46 -14.64 -2.72 4.51
N ARG A 47 -14.17 -1.48 4.52
CA ARG A 47 -15.05 -0.30 4.56
C ARG A 47 -15.73 -0.03 3.22
N GLY A 48 -15.10 -0.38 2.09
CA GLY A 48 -15.63 -0.15 0.75
C GLY A 48 -15.73 1.34 0.39
N ALA A 49 -16.71 1.68 -0.45
CA ALA A 49 -16.89 3.03 -1.02
C ALA A 49 -17.80 3.95 -0.18
N ARG A 50 -17.82 3.79 1.15
CA ARG A 50 -18.70 4.59 2.01
C ARG A 50 -18.27 6.07 2.02
N PRO A 51 -19.20 7.03 2.12
CA PRO A 51 -18.90 8.46 1.98
C PRO A 51 -17.86 9.03 2.94
N TRP A 52 -17.66 8.39 4.09
CA TRP A 52 -16.70 8.81 5.11
C TRP A 52 -15.33 8.13 4.99
N VAL A 53 -15.12 7.25 4.01
CA VAL A 53 -13.81 6.65 3.74
C VAL A 53 -12.99 7.66 2.94
N PRO A 54 -11.82 8.09 3.43
CA PRO A 54 -10.98 9.02 2.68
C PRO A 54 -10.56 8.44 1.32
N PRO A 55 -10.32 9.29 0.31
CA PRO A 55 -9.76 8.85 -0.97
C PRO A 55 -8.42 8.13 -0.77
N VAL A 56 -7.97 7.41 -1.79
CA VAL A 56 -6.62 6.83 -1.79
C VAL A 56 -5.61 7.99 -1.71
N PRO A 57 -4.66 7.96 -0.76
CA PRO A 57 -3.71 9.04 -0.65
C PRO A 57 -2.82 9.09 -1.89
N GLU A 58 -2.65 10.28 -2.42
CA GLU A 58 -1.75 10.54 -3.52
C GLU A 58 -0.37 10.90 -2.95
N PRO A 59 0.74 10.48 -3.60
CA PRO A 59 2.05 10.98 -3.24
C PRO A 59 2.00 12.51 -3.31
N ARG A 60 2.61 13.20 -2.34
CA ARG A 60 2.79 14.65 -2.51
C ARG A 60 3.55 14.83 -3.83
N GLY A 61 2.89 15.47 -4.80
CA GLY A 61 3.52 15.83 -6.05
C GLY A 61 4.82 16.57 -5.73
N ARG A 62 5.87 16.27 -6.48
CA ARG A 62 7.01 17.19 -6.54
C ARG A 62 6.40 18.49 -7.05
N ALA A 63 6.46 19.56 -6.27
CA ALA A 63 6.08 20.86 -6.81
C ALA A 63 6.89 21.06 -8.09
N ASP A 64 6.23 21.47 -9.18
CA ASP A 64 6.88 21.87 -10.44
C ASP A 64 7.61 23.20 -10.21
N LEU A 65 8.63 23.15 -9.35
CA LEU A 65 9.54 24.24 -9.10
C LEU A 65 10.60 24.22 -10.21
N PRO A 66 11.08 25.40 -10.63
CA PRO A 66 12.20 25.45 -11.54
C PRO A 66 13.38 24.66 -10.95
N PRO A 67 14.22 24.05 -11.80
CA PRO A 67 15.44 23.42 -11.34
C PRO A 67 16.27 24.42 -10.52
N ALA A 68 17.01 23.93 -9.53
CA ALA A 68 17.93 24.78 -8.78
C ALA A 68 18.91 25.47 -9.75
N PRO A 69 19.25 26.75 -9.53
CA PRO A 69 20.24 27.43 -10.36
C PRO A 69 21.57 26.66 -10.30
N VAL A 70 22.20 26.50 -11.46
CA VAL A 70 23.59 26.02 -11.55
C VAL A 70 24.52 27.17 -11.17
N GLU A 71 25.48 26.88 -10.29
CA GLU A 71 26.58 27.81 -9.94
C GLU A 71 27.67 27.80 -11.00
#